data_AF-A0A930RQ62-F1
#
_entry.id   AF-A0A930RQ62-F1
#
_cell.length_a   1.000
_cell.length_b   1.000
_cell.length_c   1.000
_cell.angle_alpha   90.00
_cell.angle_beta   90.00
_cell.angle_gamma   90.00
#
_symmetry.space_group_name_H-M   'P 1'
#
loop_
_entity.id
_entity.type
_entity.pdbx_description
1 polymer ?
#
loop_
_entity_poly.entity_id
_entity_poly.type
_entity_poly.pdbx_seq_one_letter_code
_entity_poly.pdbx_strand_id
1 'polypeptide(L)' 'MITKEDYQLLRSHPAFSALPVELFDKLAVEIHARDIPKGQILFYAGDRRERIFLLAKGFARIEQFDSS' A
#
# COMPACT_ATOMS: atom_id res chain seq x y z
N MET A 1 2.71 5.89 -11.73
CA MET A 1 3.78 4.87 -11.68
C MET A 1 4.79 5.30 -10.64
N ILE A 2 5.34 4.34 -9.89
CA ILE A 2 6.35 4.59 -8.87
C ILE A 2 7.69 5.00 -9.50
N THR A 3 8.53 5.74 -8.76
CA THR A 3 9.87 6.08 -9.24
C THR A 3 10.84 4.90 -9.11
N LYS A 4 12.07 5.07 -9.62
CA LYS A 4 13.14 4.10 -9.40
C LYS A 4 13.53 4.02 -7.92
N GLU A 5 13.54 5.14 -7.19
CA GLU A 5 13.80 5.12 -5.75
C GLU A 5 12.71 4.35 -4.98
N ASP A 6 11.44 4.61 -5.32
CA ASP A 6 10.30 3.89 -4.73
C ASP A 6 10.41 2.38 -4.96
N TYR A 7 10.76 1.96 -6.18
CA TYR A 7 10.98 0.56 -6.51
C TYR A 7 12.03 -0.08 -5.59
N GLN A 8 13.18 0.58 -5.41
CA GLN A 8 14.26 0.04 -4.57
C GLN A 8 13.85 -0.04 -3.10
N LEU A 9 13.14 0.97 -2.61
CA LEU A 9 12.60 0.97 -1.26
C LEU A 9 11.65 -0.22 -1.05
N LEU A 10 10.68 -0.38 -1.95
CA LEU A 10 9.72 -1.47 -1.91
C LEU A 10 10.40 -2.83 -2.02
N ARG A 11 11.39 -2.98 -2.91
CA ARG A 11 12.11 -4.24 -3.11
C ARG A 11 12.89 -4.69 -1.88
N SER A 12 13.34 -3.73 -1.06
CA SER A 12 14.02 -3.98 0.21
C SER A 12 13.07 -4.25 1.38
N HIS A 13 11.78 -3.98 1.23
CA HIS A 13 10.82 -4.12 2.33
C HIS A 13 10.55 -5.61 2.65
N PRO A 14 10.61 -6.03 3.93
CA PRO A 14 10.50 -7.45 4.32
C PRO A 14 9.22 -8.15 3.83
N ALA A 15 8.10 -7.42 3.73
CA ALA A 15 6.83 -7.95 3.23
C ALA A 15 6.91 -8.48 1.78
N PHE A 16 7.90 -8.05 0.99
CA PHE A 16 8.10 -8.50 -0.39
C PHE A 16 9.35 -9.38 -0.56
N SER A 17 10.06 -9.71 0.53
CA SER A 17 11.31 -10.48 0.49
C SER A 17 11.16 -11.87 -0.15
N ALA A 18 9.97 -12.47 -0.02
CA ALA A 18 9.65 -13.78 -0.57
C ALA A 18 9.18 -13.74 -2.04
N LEU A 19 8.97 -12.55 -2.63
CA LEU A 19 8.56 -12.45 -4.02
C LEU A 19 9.78 -12.55 -4.95
N PRO A 20 9.76 -13.48 -5.92
CA PRO A 20 10.71 -13.48 -7.03
C PRO A 20 10.70 -12.13 -7.75
N VAL A 21 11.85 -11.76 -8.31
CA VAL A 21 12.03 -10.46 -8.98
C VAL A 21 11.02 -10.28 -10.11
N GLU A 22 10.76 -11.33 -10.88
CA GLU A 22 9.85 -11.29 -12.04
C GLU A 22 8.40 -11.04 -11.62
N LEU A 23 7.97 -11.56 -10.46
CA LEU A 23 6.63 -11.31 -9.91
C LEU A 23 6.55 -9.93 -9.27
N PHE A 24 7.64 -9.50 -8.62
CA PHE A 24 7.73 -8.17 -8.05
C PHE A 24 7.69 -7.09 -9.13
N ASP A 25 8.35 -7.29 -10.27
CA ASP A 25 8.33 -6.35 -11.40
C ASP A 25 6.92 -6.18 -11.96
N LYS A 26 6.17 -7.28 -12.09
CA LYS A 26 4.74 -7.21 -12.49
C LYS A 26 3.91 -6.44 -11.46
N LEU A 27 4.12 -6.69 -10.18
CA LEU A 27 3.45 -5.95 -9.11
C LEU A 27 3.79 -4.45 -9.18
N ALA A 28 5.07 -4.11 -9.34
CA ALA A 28 5.58 -2.74 -9.34
C ALA A 28 4.93 -1.86 -10.42
N VAL A 29 4.63 -2.43 -11.59
CA VAL A 29 3.92 -1.74 -12.68
C VAL A 29 2.50 -1.35 -12.28
N GLU A 30 1.85 -2.15 -11.43
CA GLU A 30 0.48 -1.91 -10.95
C GLU A 30 0.42 -0.98 -9.73
N ILE A 31 1.57 -0.56 -9.17
CA ILE A 31 1.60 0.32 -7.99
C ILE A 31 1.34 1.77 -8.41
N HIS A 32 0.39 2.38 -7.71
CA HIS A 32 -0.01 3.76 -7.90
C HIS A 32 0.32 4.59 -6.65
N ALA A 33 1.39 5.40 -6.74
CA ALA A 33 1.68 6.42 -5.73
C ALA A 33 0.60 7.50 -5.72
N ARG A 34 0.13 7.88 -4.52
CA ARG A 34 -0.88 8.92 -4.34
C ARG A 34 -0.62 9.68 -3.05
N ASP A 35 -0.76 11.00 -3.10
CA ASP A 35 -0.85 11.84 -1.91
C ASP A 35 -2.29 11.90 -1.44
N ILE A 36 -2.47 11.76 -0.12
CA ILE A 36 -3.77 11.66 0.54
C ILE A 36 -3.85 12.80 1.57
N PRO A 37 -4.80 13.74 1.44
CA PRO A 37 -4.99 14.78 2.44
C PRO A 37 -5.37 14.23 3.82
N LYS A 38 -5.01 14.98 4.87
CA LYS A 38 -5.39 14.65 6.24
C LYS A 38 -6.92 14.51 6.35
N GLY A 39 -7.36 13.42 6.99
CA GLY A 39 -8.78 13.14 7.23
C GLY A 39 -9.49 12.39 6.10
N GLN A 40 -8.81 12.10 4.98
CA GLN A 40 -9.39 11.26 3.94
C GLN A 40 -9.44 9.79 4.38
N ILE A 41 -10.60 9.16 4.21
CA ILE A 41 -10.81 7.73 4.48
C ILE A 41 -10.31 6.91 3.29
N LEU A 42 -9.45 5.91 3.55
CA LEU A 42 -8.86 5.05 2.52
C LEU A 42 -9.76 3.87 2.14
N PHE A 43 -10.43 3.27 3.13
CA PHE A 43 -11.37 2.17 3.00
C PHE A 43 -12.24 2.08 4.26
N TYR A 44 -13.38 1.38 4.16
CA TYR A 44 -14.26 1.07 5.27
C TYR A 44 -14.20 -0.41 5.66
N ALA A 45 -14.58 -0.71 6.89
CA ALA A 45 -14.78 -2.09 7.31
C ALA A 45 -15.89 -2.75 6.47
N GLY A 46 -15.61 -3.93 5.93
CA GLY A 46 -16.53 -4.64 5.04
C GLY A 46 -16.34 -4.35 3.55
N ASP A 47 -15.50 -3.36 3.18
CA ASP A 47 -15.12 -3.17 1.78
C ASP A 47 -14.49 -4.45 1.21
N ARG A 48 -14.75 -4.69 -0.09
CA ARG A 48 -14.13 -5.80 -0.81
C ARG A 48 -12.61 -5.66 -0.76
N ARG A 49 -11.92 -6.76 -0.42
CA ARG A 49 -10.45 -6.81 -0.27
C ARG A 49 -9.75 -6.84 -1.62
N GLU A 50 -9.87 -5.76 -2.38
CA GLU A 50 -9.35 -5.66 -3.75
C GLU A 50 -8.00 -4.93 -3.81
N ARG A 51 -7.60 -4.25 -2.74
CA ARG A 51 -6.41 -3.40 -2.72
C ARG A 51 -5.63 -3.58 -1.43
N ILE A 52 -4.32 -3.38 -1.54
CA ILE A 52 -3.40 -3.26 -0.42
C ILE A 52 -2.82 -1.84 -0.47
N PHE A 53 -2.73 -1.20 0.69
CA PHE A 53 -2.14 0.12 0.83
C PHE A 53 -0.80 0.01 1.56
N LEU A 54 0.22 0.68 1.04
CA LEU A 54 1.49 0.86 1.72
C LEU A 54 1.68 2.34 2.05
N LEU A 55 1.91 2.64 3.33
CA LEU A 55 2.17 4.00 3.80
C LEU A 55 3.66 4.30 3.69
N ALA A 56 4.06 5.10 2.70
CA ALA A 56 5.45 5.51 2.53
C ALA A 56 5.88 6.63 3.50
N LYS A 57 4.97 7.56 3.81
CA LYS A 57 5.22 8.70 4.70
C LYS A 57 3.94 9.17 5.38
N GLY A 58 4.06 9.65 6.62
CA GLY A 58 2.93 10.20 7.39
C GLY A 58 2.33 9.18 8.36
N PHE A 59 1.05 9.36 8.68
CA PHE A 59 0.32 8.53 9.64
C PHE A 59 -1.07 8.18 9.11
N ALA A 60 -1.49 6.93 9.33
CA ALA A 60 -2.86 6.48 9.12
C ALA A 60 -3.40 5.93 10.44
N ARG A 61 -4.69 6.13 10.70
CA ARG A 61 -5.39 5.55 11.84
C ARG A 61 -6.30 4.43 11.34
N ILE A 62 -6.18 3.26 11.95
CA ILE A 62 -7.10 2.14 11.72
C ILE A 62 -8.11 2.17 12.86
N GLU A 63 -9.40 2.18 12.53
CA GLU A 63 -10.49 2.20 13.51
C GLU A 63 -11.44 1.05 13.23
N GLN A 64 -11.91 0.43 14.30
CA GLN A 64 -12.99 -0.54 14.28
C GLN A 64 -14.04 -0.06 15.26
N PHE A 65 -15.28 0.06 14.80
CA PHE A 65 -16.41 0.40 15.64
C PHE A 65 -17.13 -0.88 16.03
N ASP A 66 -17.48 -1.01 17.30
CA ASP A 66 -18.33 -2.10 17.75
C ASP A 66 -19.73 -1.93 17.15
N SER A 67 -20.24 -2.98 16.52
CA SER A 67 -21.63 -3.06 16.12
C SER A 67 -22.48 -3.22 17.38
N SER A 68 -23.15 -2.13 17.79
CA SER A 68 -24.16 -2.12 18.87
C SER A 68 -25.42 -2.89 18.47
#